data_AF-A0A401Q9T4-F1
#
_entry.id   AF-A0A401Q9T4-F1
#
_cell.length_a   1.000
_cell.length_b   1.000
_cell.length_c   1.000
_cell.angle_alpha   90.00
_cell.angle_beta   90.00
_cell.angle_gamma   90.00
#
_symmetry.space_group_name_H-M   'P 1'
#
loop_
_entity.id
_entity.type
_entity.pdbx_description
1 polymer ?
#
loop_
_entity_poly.entity_id
_entity_poly.type
_entity_poly.pdbx_seq_one_letter_code
_entity_poly.pdbx_strand_id
1 'polypeptide(L)'
;GTQIYDAKRGSFVDLGILDVMQIFGRAGRPQFDKFGEGTIITAHDKLSHYLTLLTQQNPIESQFLDRLADNLNAEVRALMLG
;
A
#
# COMPACT_ATOMS: atom_id res chain seq x y z
N GLY A 1 -2.61 15.33 -3.57
CA GLY A 1 -1.32 15.05 -2.92
C GLY A 1 -1.25 13.58 -2.58
N THR A 2 -0.13 13.10 -2.06
CA THR A 2 0.09 11.66 -1.80
C THR A 2 0.12 11.32 -0.31
N GLN A 3 -0.53 12.11 0.53
CA GLN A 3 -0.56 11.90 1.97
C GLN A 3 -2.01 11.73 2.45
N ILE A 4 -2.21 10.78 3.35
CA ILE A 4 -3.48 10.47 3.99
C ILE A 4 -3.32 10.58 5.51
N TYR A 5 -4.38 10.96 6.22
CA TYR A 5 -4.33 11.03 7.68
C TYR A 5 -4.57 9.64 8.28
N ASP A 6 -3.61 9.14 9.06
CA ASP A 6 -3.74 7.91 9.84
C ASP A 6 -4.12 8.26 11.28
N ALA A 7 -5.38 8.01 11.63
CA ALA A 7 -5.92 8.28 12.96
C ALA A 7 -5.26 7.46 14.07
N LYS A 8 -4.76 6.25 13.78
CA LYS A 8 -4.08 5.40 14.78
C LYS A 8 -2.71 5.96 15.12
N ARG A 9 -2.04 6.59 14.14
CA ARG A 9 -0.74 7.24 14.30
C ARG A 9 -0.83 8.72 14.66
N GLY A 10 -2.02 9.34 14.54
CA GLY A 10 -2.24 10.75 14.78
C GLY A 10 -1.46 11.66 13.83
N SER A 11 -1.11 11.19 12.63
CA SER A 11 -0.24 11.90 11.70
C SER A 11 -0.58 11.60 10.24
N PHE A 12 -0.06 12.42 9.33
CA PHE A 12 -0.14 12.15 7.89
C PHE A 12 0.91 11.10 7.50
N VAL A 13 0.47 10.11 6.74
CA VAL A 13 1.31 9.05 6.17
C VAL A 13 1.23 9.10 4.65
N ASP A 14 2.31 8.68 4.00
CA ASP A 14 2.39 8.60 2.54
C ASP A 14 1.51 7.46 2.01
N LEU A 15 0.92 7.63 0.82
CA LEU A 15 0.16 6.57 0.13
C LEU A 15 1.04 5.34 -0.08
N GLY A 16 0.48 4.16 0.21
CA GLY A 16 1.17 2.90 0.00
C GLY A 16 1.26 2.54 -1.49
N ILE A 17 2.23 1.68 -1.82
CA ILE A 17 2.41 1.19 -3.19
C ILE A 17 1.16 0.51 -3.76
N LEU A 18 0.46 -0.29 -2.95
CA LEU A 18 -0.75 -0.99 -3.38
C LEU A 18 -1.86 0.00 -3.74
N ASP A 19 -2.01 1.08 -2.97
CA ASP A 19 -3.00 2.13 -3.25
C ASP A 19 -2.68 2.83 -4.57
N VAL A 20 -1.41 3.18 -4.78
CA VAL A 20 -0.95 3.80 -6.03
C VAL A 20 -1.19 2.88 -7.24
N MET A 21 -0.85 1.60 -7.12
CA MET A 21 -1.09 0.61 -8.18
C MET A 21 -2.58 0.42 -8.46
N GLN A 22 -3.44 0.44 -7.43
CA GLN A 22 -4.89 0.36 -7.61
C GLN A 22 -5.47 1.61 -8.26
N ILE A 23 -4.95 2.80 -7.95
CA ILE A 23 -5.35 4.06 -8.59
C ILE A 23 -4.98 4.01 -10.09
N PHE A 24 -3.74 3.64 -10.41
CA PHE A 24 -3.26 3.55 -11.78
C PHE A 24 -3.84 2.37 -12.56
N GLY A 25 -4.25 1.30 -11.90
CA GLY A 25 -4.99 0.20 -12.53
C GLY A 25 -6.35 0.63 -13.11
N ARG A 26 -6.85 1.83 -12.75
CA ARG A 26 -8.05 2.44 -13.32
C ARG A 26 -7.76 3.43 -14.45
N ALA A 27 -6.49 3.72 -14.73
CA ALA A 27 -6.10 4.62 -15.81
C ALA A 27 -6.27 3.90 -17.16
N GLY A 28 -7.32 4.26 -17.89
CA GLY A 28 -7.66 3.69 -19.20
C GLY A 28 -8.65 2.53 -19.14
N ARG A 29 -9.38 2.33 -20.23
CA ARG A 29 -10.36 1.26 -20.39
C ARG A 29 -9.85 0.26 -21.42
N PRO A 30 -9.56 -1.00 -21.04
CA PRO A 30 -8.88 -1.98 -21.91
C PRO A 30 -9.53 -2.23 -23.28
N GLN A 31 -10.83 -1.94 -23.43
CA GLN A 31 -11.57 -2.17 -24.68
C GLN A 31 -11.78 -0.90 -25.52
N PHE A 32 -11.50 0.30 -24.99
CA PHE A 32 -11.83 1.57 -25.64
C PHE A 32 -10.61 2.44 -25.88
N ASP A 33 -9.67 2.45 -24.94
CA ASP A 33 -8.52 3.35 -24.94
C ASP A 33 -7.27 2.60 -25.39
N LYS A 34 -6.44 3.22 -26.25
CA LYS A 34 -5.17 2.61 -26.71
C LYS A 34 -4.07 2.63 -25.65
N PHE A 35 -4.15 3.58 -24.72
CA PHE A 35 -3.25 3.76 -23.60
C PHE A 35 -4.01 4.36 -22.41
N GLY A 36 -3.56 4.07 -21.20
CA GLY A 36 -4.01 4.70 -19.97
C GLY A 36 -2.95 5.67 -19.46
N GLU A 37 -3.36 6.85 -19.01
CA GLU A 37 -2.46 7.85 -18.44
C GLU A 37 -2.87 8.15 -17.00
N GLY A 38 -1.88 8.15 -16.10
CA GLY A 38 -2.05 8.46 -14.69
C GLY A 38 -1.00 9.46 -14.23
N THR A 39 -1.43 10.53 -13.55
CA THR A 39 -0.55 11.56 -13.02
C THR A 39 -0.58 11.54 -11.50
N ILE A 40 0.60 11.45 -10.87
CA ILE A 40 0.76 11.65 -9.42
C ILE A 40 1.30 13.05 -9.16
N ILE A 41 0.65 13.76 -8.23
CA ILE A 41 1.12 15.06 -7.73
C ILE A 41 1.57 14.87 -6.29
N THR A 42 2.88 15.02 -6.05
CA THR A 42 3.53 14.82 -4.75
C THR A 42 4.56 15.92 -4.46
N ALA A 43 5.07 15.96 -3.23
CA ALA A 43 6.15 16.85 -2.84
C ALA A 43 7.48 16.39 -3.46
N HIS A 44 8.41 17.33 -3.70
CA HIS A 44 9.64 17.05 -4.44
C HIS A 44 10.52 16.00 -3.74
N ASP A 45 10.58 16.02 -2.42
CA ASP A 45 11.30 15.06 -1.57
C ASP A 45 10.73 13.63 -1.63
N LYS A 46 9.50 13.46 -2.12
CA LYS A 46 8.83 12.15 -2.28
C LYS A 46 8.84 11.64 -3.71
N LEU A 47 9.28 12.45 -4.68
CA LEU A 47 9.27 12.08 -6.10
C LEU A 47 10.07 10.79 -6.37
N SER A 48 11.29 10.70 -5.83
CA SER A 48 12.15 9.53 -6.00
C SER A 48 11.52 8.26 -5.43
N HIS A 49 10.90 8.37 -4.24
CA HIS A 49 10.19 7.27 -3.61
C HIS A 49 9.09 6.71 -4.52
N TYR A 50 8.18 7.56 -5.02
CA TYR A 50 7.09 7.12 -5.90
C TYR A 50 7.57 6.62 -7.27
N LEU A 51 8.66 7.18 -7.80
CA LEU A 51 9.25 6.71 -9.05
C LEU A 51 9.83 5.31 -8.90
N THR A 52 10.62 5.06 -7.85
CA THR A 52 11.15 3.72 -7.52
C THR A 52 10.02 2.73 -7.32
N LEU A 53 8.99 3.12 -6.56
CA LEU A 53 7.80 2.32 -6.31
C LEU A 53 7.11 1.82 -7.60
N LEU A 54 7.03 2.66 -8.64
CA LEU A 54 6.36 2.33 -9.91
C LEU A 54 7.24 1.59 -10.91
N THR A 55 8.55 1.80 -10.86
CA THR A 55 9.50 1.30 -11.87
C THR A 55 10.24 0.03 -11.42
N GLN A 56 10.27 -0.25 -10.13
CA GLN A 56 11.00 -1.38 -9.57
C GLN A 56 10.05 -2.40 -8.92
N GLN A 57 10.35 -3.68 -9.12
CA GLN A 57 9.71 -4.76 -8.36
C GLN A 57 10.36 -4.84 -6.97
N ASN A 58 9.85 -4.05 -6.03
CA ASN A 58 10.31 -4.16 -4.65
C ASN A 58 9.88 -5.52 -4.07
N PRO A 59 10.76 -6.22 -3.35
CA PRO A 59 10.39 -7.47 -2.67
C PRO A 59 9.30 -7.20 -1.63
N ILE A 60 8.37 -8.14 -1.50
CA ILE A 60 7.34 -8.10 -0.47
C ILE A 60 7.93 -8.68 0.82
N GLU A 61 8.02 -7.84 1.84
CA GLU A 61 8.60 -8.20 3.13
C GLU A 61 7.53 -8.60 4.17
N SER A 62 7.82 -9.64 4.94
CA SER A 62 6.93 -10.10 6.02
C SER A 62 6.97 -9.14 7.21
N GLN A 63 5.79 -8.76 7.70
CA GLN A 63 5.61 -7.99 8.95
C GLN A 63 5.06 -8.89 10.08
N PHE A 64 5.23 -10.21 9.97
CA PHE A 64 4.58 -11.17 10.87
C PHE A 64 5.12 -11.12 12.31
N LEU A 65 6.42 -10.82 12.49
CA LEU A 65 7.05 -10.78 13.81
C LEU A 65 6.35 -9.81 14.76
N ASP A 66 5.96 -8.63 14.28
CA ASP A 66 5.25 -7.61 15.06
C ASP A 66 3.85 -8.04 15.50
N ARG A 67 3.30 -9.08 14.86
CA ARG A 67 1.95 -9.60 15.12
C ARG A 67 1.97 -11.02 15.68
N LEU A 68 3.14 -11.57 15.97
CA LEU A 68 3.29 -12.97 16.35
C LEU A 68 2.52 -13.30 17.63
N ALA A 69 2.62 -12.46 18.66
CA ALA A 69 1.95 -12.68 19.94
C ALA A 69 0.42 -12.68 19.80
N ASP A 70 -0.12 -11.72 19.06
CA ASP A 70 -1.57 -11.62 18.81
C ASP A 70 -2.08 -12.84 18.04
N ASN A 71 -1.38 -13.23 16.96
CA ASN A 71 -1.75 -14.38 16.14
C ASN A 71 -1.65 -15.69 16.93
N LEU A 72 -0.61 -15.87 17.74
CA LEU A 72 -0.45 -17.05 18.59
C LEU A 72 -1.58 -17.14 19.63
N ASN A 73 -1.90 -16.04 20.30
CA ASN A 73 -2.98 -15.99 21.28
C ASN A 73 -4.34 -16.33 20.64
N ALA A 74 -4.58 -15.89 19.40
CA ALA A 74 -5.79 -16.22 18.66
C ALA A 74 -5.91 -17.73 18.37
N GLU A 75 -4.83 -18.38 17.94
CA GLU A 75 -4.81 -19.82 17.65
C GLU A 75 -5.00 -20.67 18.92
N VAL A 76 -4.33 -20.34 20.02
CA VAL A 76 -4.51 -21.05 21.31
C VAL A 76 -5.96 -20.95 21.78
N ARG A 77 -6.58 -19.76 21.66
CA ARG A 77 -7.98 -19.56 22.03
C ARG A 77 -8.93 -20.34 21.12
N ALA A 78 -8.67 -20.39 19.82
CA ALA A 78 -9.49 -21.14 18.87
C ALA A 78 -9.48 -22.65 19.20
N LEU A 79 -8.33 -23.21 19.56
CA LEU A 79 -8.19 -24.62 19.92
C LEU A 79 -8.91 -24.99 21.24
N MET A 80 -9.01 -24.06 22.20
CA MET A 80 -9.69 -24.31 23.48
C MET A 80 -11.22 -24.18 23.40
N LEU A 81 -11.77 -23.64 22.31
CA LEU A 81 -13.21 -23.41 22.13
C LEU A 81 -13.89 -24.40 21.17
N GLY A 82 -13.13 -25.28 20.52
CA GLY A 82 -13.64 -26.41 19.74
C GLY A 82 -13.70 -27.69 20.56
#